data_AF-A0A956M422-F1
#
_entry.id   AF-A0A956M422-F1
#
_cell.length_a   1.000
_cell.length_b   1.000
_cell.length_c   1.000
_cell.angle_alpha   90.00
_cell.angle_beta   90.00
_cell.angle_gamma   90.00
#
_symmetry.space_group_name_H-M   'P 1'
#
loop_
_entity.id
_entity.type
_entity.pdbx_description
1 polymer ?
#
loop_
_entity_poly.entity_id
_entity_poly.type
_entity_poly.pdbx_seq_one_letter_code
_entity_poly.pdbx_strand_id
1 'polypeptide(L)'
;MRYVRSAAQVPGIPAEAAAVLAEVSRRYVFRANDYYLRLIDWDDPQDPIRQLVIPRSEELESFGALDASNEAANTVVHGVQHKYRDTALVLVNSVCGAYCRYCFRKRLFMDDNDESTHDLGPAFTYIAAHPEITDVLLTGGDPLIMSTPKLRGIVERFAAMPHVRTIRLGSKMPAFNPFRILEDKDLQALFRELSTEDRAIYLMAHFDHPREITSEAREGLICARENHARVVNQCPVIRGINDDPEILAELFSRMTNLGAPQYYL
;
A
#
# COMPACT_ATOMS: atom_id res chain seq x y z
N MET A 1 17.46 2.88 5.81
CA MET A 1 16.83 2.84 4.48
C MET A 1 17.08 4.15 3.73
N ARG A 2 17.54 4.09 2.48
CA ARG A 2 17.70 5.24 1.60
C ARG A 2 16.64 5.20 0.49
N TYR A 3 15.85 6.27 0.37
CA TYR A 3 14.89 6.42 -0.72
C TYR A 3 15.54 7.08 -1.93
N VAL A 4 15.16 6.61 -3.11
CA VAL A 4 15.57 7.14 -4.42
C VAL A 4 14.32 7.73 -5.08
N ARG A 5 14.45 8.95 -5.62
CA ARG A 5 13.33 9.70 -6.25
C ARG A 5 13.53 9.97 -7.74
N SER A 6 14.66 9.54 -8.29
CA SER A 6 14.95 9.60 -9.72
C SER A 6 15.39 8.23 -10.20
N ALA A 7 14.77 7.73 -11.27
CA ALA A 7 15.17 6.46 -11.87
C ALA A 7 16.64 6.48 -12.30
N ALA A 8 17.15 7.64 -12.74
CA ALA A 8 18.56 7.82 -13.11
C ALA A 8 19.56 7.59 -11.95
N GLN A 9 19.09 7.58 -10.70
CA GLN A 9 19.92 7.29 -9.52
C GLN A 9 19.91 5.81 -9.13
N VAL A 10 19.15 4.96 -9.84
CA VAL A 10 19.07 3.52 -9.58
C VAL A 10 20.27 2.82 -10.25
N PRO A 11 21.14 2.15 -9.48
CA PRO A 11 22.21 1.34 -10.05
C PRO A 11 21.61 0.23 -10.92
N GLY A 12 22.11 0.05 -12.14
CA GLY A 12 21.61 -0.96 -13.10
C GLY A 12 20.75 -0.40 -14.24
N ILE A 13 20.37 0.89 -14.19
CA ILE A 13 19.70 1.56 -15.31
C ILE A 13 20.75 2.17 -16.25
N PRO A 14 20.77 1.79 -17.55
CA PRO A 14 21.68 2.40 -18.53
C PRO A 14 21.40 3.90 -18.73
N ALA A 15 22.44 4.67 -19.06
CA ALA A 15 22.32 6.12 -19.23
C ALA A 15 21.37 6.49 -20.37
N GLU A 16 21.34 5.70 -21.45
CA GLU A 16 20.43 5.86 -22.57
C GLU A 16 18.96 5.67 -22.19
N ALA A 17 18.66 4.78 -21.24
CA ALA A 17 17.31 4.58 -20.72
C ALA A 17 16.89 5.71 -19.77
N ALA A 18 17.84 6.35 -19.08
CA ALA A 18 17.56 7.36 -18.06
C ALA A 18 16.77 8.57 -18.61
N ALA A 19 17.00 8.97 -19.87
CA ALA A 19 16.27 10.09 -20.49
C ALA A 19 14.79 9.77 -20.70
N VAL A 20 14.47 8.60 -21.23
CA VAL A 20 13.09 8.12 -21.42
C VAL A 20 12.39 7.98 -20.07
N LEU A 21 13.07 7.39 -19.07
CA LEU A 21 12.52 7.23 -17.74
C LEU A 21 12.30 8.56 -17.02
N ALA A 22 13.11 9.58 -17.31
CA ALA A 22 12.92 10.93 -16.79
C ALA A 22 11.64 11.57 -17.35
N GLU A 23 11.32 11.35 -18.63
CA GLU A 23 10.06 11.82 -19.22
C GLU A 23 8.84 11.19 -18.52
N VAL A 24 8.85 9.86 -18.36
CA VAL A 24 7.80 9.15 -17.62
C VAL A 24 7.71 9.70 -16.18
N SER A 25 8.85 9.93 -15.53
CA SER A 25 8.91 10.39 -14.14
C SER A 25 8.43 11.84 -13.94
N ARG A 26 8.38 12.67 -14.99
CA ARG A 26 7.76 14.01 -14.93
C ARG A 26 6.25 13.95 -14.82
N ARG A 27 5.62 12.97 -15.48
CA ARG A 27 4.17 12.76 -15.40
C ARG A 27 3.78 11.88 -14.22
N TYR A 28 4.61 10.89 -13.94
CA TYR A 28 4.34 9.81 -13.01
C TYR A 28 5.53 9.57 -12.11
N VAL A 29 5.51 10.25 -10.96
CA VAL A 29 6.61 10.30 -10.00
C VAL A 29 7.20 8.92 -9.75
N PHE A 30 8.52 8.88 -9.66
CA PHE A 30 9.27 7.68 -9.29
C PHE A 30 9.69 7.76 -7.82
N ARG A 31 9.53 6.64 -7.12
CA ARG A 31 10.05 6.46 -5.77
C ARG A 31 10.31 4.99 -5.53
N ALA A 32 11.48 4.68 -5.00
CA ALA A 32 11.83 3.36 -4.50
C ALA A 32 12.78 3.49 -3.31
N ASN A 33 13.14 2.38 -2.69
CA ASN A 33 14.15 2.34 -1.64
C ASN A 33 15.19 1.25 -1.93
N ASP A 34 16.34 1.39 -1.28
CA ASP A 34 17.49 0.53 -1.48
C ASP A 34 17.27 -0.94 -1.06
N TYR A 35 16.35 -1.23 -0.14
CA TYR A 35 15.98 -2.61 0.17
C TYR A 35 15.22 -3.24 -1.00
N TYR A 36 14.17 -2.59 -1.49
CA TYR A 36 13.34 -3.17 -2.55
C TYR A 36 14.06 -3.24 -3.90
N LEU A 37 14.90 -2.25 -4.22
CA LEU A 37 15.71 -2.26 -5.45
C LEU A 37 16.74 -3.39 -5.49
N ARG A 38 17.16 -3.92 -4.33
CA ARG A 38 18.08 -5.08 -4.25
C ARG A 38 17.41 -6.41 -4.60
N LEU A 39 16.08 -6.46 -4.66
CA LEU A 39 15.34 -7.64 -5.04
C LEU A 39 15.29 -7.84 -6.56
N ILE A 40 15.64 -6.80 -7.34
CA ILE A 40 15.67 -6.84 -8.80
C ILE A 40 16.86 -7.68 -9.25
N ASP A 41 16.59 -8.65 -10.11
CA ASP A 41 17.61 -9.29 -10.93
C ASP A 41 17.87 -8.39 -12.16
N TRP A 42 19.04 -7.78 -12.21
CA TRP A 42 19.38 -6.83 -13.28
C TRP A 42 19.83 -7.51 -14.58
N ASP A 43 20.11 -8.80 -14.53
CA ASP A 43 20.44 -9.61 -15.71
C ASP A 43 19.16 -10.08 -16.44
N ASP A 44 18.00 -10.07 -15.76
CA ASP A 44 16.69 -10.36 -16.35
C ASP A 44 15.95 -9.07 -16.79
N PRO A 45 15.81 -8.80 -18.11
CA PRO A 45 15.06 -7.64 -18.59
C PRO A 45 13.55 -7.73 -18.28
N GLN A 46 13.03 -8.93 -18.04
CA GLN A 46 11.63 -9.19 -17.68
C GLN A 46 11.43 -9.39 -16.17
N ASP A 47 12.42 -9.01 -15.36
CA ASP A 47 12.36 -9.17 -13.91
C ASP A 47 11.04 -8.62 -13.32
N PRO A 48 10.23 -9.44 -12.63
CA PRO A 48 8.92 -9.01 -12.14
C PRO A 48 9.04 -7.83 -11.17
N ILE A 49 10.07 -7.79 -10.32
CA ILE A 49 10.25 -6.72 -9.34
C ILE A 49 10.62 -5.41 -10.03
N ARG A 50 11.47 -5.46 -11.06
CA ARG A 50 11.81 -4.32 -11.91
C ARG A 50 10.54 -3.76 -12.54
N GLN A 51 9.69 -4.62 -13.10
CA GLN A 51 8.43 -4.20 -13.72
C GLN A 51 7.44 -3.58 -12.74
N LEU A 52 7.48 -3.96 -11.45
CA LEU A 52 6.63 -3.38 -10.41
C LEU A 52 6.99 -1.90 -10.11
N VAL A 53 8.26 -1.50 -10.16
CA VAL A 53 8.70 -0.18 -9.65
C VAL A 53 9.51 0.68 -10.61
N ILE A 54 10.18 0.14 -11.62
CA ILE A 54 10.95 0.91 -12.59
C ILE A 54 10.01 1.40 -13.70
N PRO A 55 10.01 2.72 -14.03
CA PRO A 55 9.10 3.26 -15.04
C PRO A 55 9.27 2.59 -16.41
N ARG A 56 8.20 2.61 -17.20
CA ARG A 56 8.18 2.13 -18.59
C ARG A 56 7.66 3.23 -19.52
N SER A 57 8.21 3.31 -20.72
CA SER A 57 7.82 4.28 -21.76
C SER A 57 6.33 4.19 -22.10
N GLU A 58 5.80 2.98 -22.10
CA GLU A 58 4.43 2.58 -22.41
C GLU A 58 3.42 3.26 -21.47
N GLU A 59 3.85 3.72 -20.30
CA GLU A 59 3.00 4.46 -19.39
C GLU A 59 2.59 5.84 -19.94
N LEU A 60 3.31 6.38 -20.92
CA LEU A 60 2.98 7.63 -21.60
C LEU A 60 1.92 7.45 -22.68
N GLU A 61 1.59 6.22 -23.06
CA GLU A 61 0.51 5.93 -23.99
C GLU A 61 -0.83 6.41 -23.40
N SER A 62 -1.61 7.12 -24.21
CA SER A 62 -2.90 7.66 -23.78
C SER A 62 -3.97 6.56 -23.83
N PHE A 63 -4.23 5.93 -22.69
CA PHE A 63 -5.32 4.96 -22.51
C PHE A 63 -5.91 5.04 -21.09
N GLY A 64 -7.19 4.68 -20.95
CA GLY A 64 -7.90 4.65 -19.67
C GLY A 64 -8.25 6.04 -19.10
N ALA A 65 -8.47 6.09 -17.79
CA ALA A 65 -8.79 7.31 -17.04
C ALA A 65 -7.96 7.37 -15.75
N LEU A 66 -7.62 8.58 -15.29
CA LEU A 66 -6.88 8.77 -14.04
C LEU A 66 -7.68 8.32 -12.82
N ASP A 67 -9.00 8.54 -12.82
CA ASP A 67 -9.94 7.98 -11.84
C ASP A 67 -10.69 6.78 -12.44
N ALA A 68 -9.96 5.69 -12.66
CA ALA A 68 -10.49 4.47 -13.27
C ALA A 68 -11.63 3.82 -12.47
N SER A 69 -11.68 4.05 -11.15
CA SER A 69 -12.66 3.46 -10.24
C SER A 69 -13.84 4.39 -9.92
N ASN A 70 -13.87 5.58 -10.53
CA ASN A 70 -14.85 6.64 -10.23
C ASN A 70 -14.94 6.91 -8.72
N GLU A 71 -13.79 7.01 -8.07
CA GLU A 71 -13.67 7.26 -6.64
C GLU A 71 -14.33 8.59 -6.26
N ALA A 72 -14.22 9.60 -7.13
CA ALA A 72 -14.83 10.91 -6.92
C ALA A 72 -16.35 10.84 -6.69
N ALA A 73 -17.06 9.95 -7.39
CA ALA A 73 -18.51 9.77 -7.23
C ALA A 73 -18.91 9.16 -5.88
N ASN A 74 -17.96 8.58 -5.13
CA ASN A 74 -18.19 7.98 -3.82
C ASN A 74 -17.62 8.84 -2.68
N THR A 75 -16.98 9.97 -2.99
CA THR A 75 -16.42 10.89 -2.01
C THR A 75 -17.55 11.69 -1.35
N VAL A 76 -17.75 11.44 -0.06
CA VAL A 76 -18.81 12.08 0.75
C VAL A 76 -18.28 13.27 1.54
N VAL A 77 -16.99 13.24 1.87
CA VAL A 77 -16.23 14.33 2.48
C VAL A 77 -14.82 14.26 1.88
N HIS A 78 -14.10 15.37 1.79
CA HIS A 78 -12.73 15.37 1.28
C HIS A 78 -11.85 14.32 2.00
N GLY A 79 -11.20 13.45 1.22
CA GLY A 79 -10.43 12.30 1.72
C GLY A 79 -11.23 11.11 2.22
N VAL A 80 -12.57 11.12 2.13
CA VAL A 80 -13.45 10.06 2.63
C VAL A 80 -14.40 9.57 1.57
N GLN A 81 -14.31 8.28 1.27
CA GLN A 81 -15.24 7.59 0.37
C GLN A 81 -16.17 6.68 1.17
N HIS A 82 -17.44 6.64 0.79
CA HIS A 82 -18.45 5.77 1.40
C HIS A 82 -19.31 5.12 0.30
N LYS A 83 -18.72 4.11 -0.36
CA LYS A 83 -19.35 3.37 -1.47
C LYS A 83 -20.27 2.24 -0.99
N TYR A 84 -19.89 1.56 0.09
CA TYR A 84 -20.62 0.43 0.66
C TYR A 84 -21.12 0.81 2.03
N ARG A 85 -22.35 0.42 2.34
CA ARG A 85 -23.07 0.79 3.57
C ARG A 85 -22.23 0.69 4.85
N ASP A 86 -21.45 -0.38 4.99
CA ASP A 86 -20.78 -0.68 6.25
C ASP A 86 -19.29 -0.29 6.24
N THR A 87 -18.78 0.26 5.13
CA THR A 87 -17.34 0.52 4.92
C THR A 87 -17.06 1.95 4.46
N ALA A 88 -16.26 2.65 5.26
CA ALA A 88 -15.65 3.91 4.86
C ALA A 88 -14.17 3.71 4.49
N LEU A 89 -13.72 4.43 3.47
CA LEU A 89 -12.33 4.47 3.04
C LEU A 89 -11.79 5.88 3.27
N VAL A 90 -10.65 5.99 3.94
CA VAL A 90 -10.03 7.25 4.34
C VAL A 90 -8.64 7.36 3.73
N LEU A 91 -8.46 8.36 2.86
CA LEU A 91 -7.20 8.68 2.18
C LEU A 91 -6.32 9.52 3.12
N VAL A 92 -5.50 8.86 3.94
CA VAL A 92 -4.74 9.49 5.04
C VAL A 92 -3.39 10.07 4.62
N ASN A 93 -2.92 9.77 3.41
CA ASN A 93 -1.72 10.36 2.82
C ASN A 93 -1.64 10.11 1.30
N SER A 94 -0.67 10.77 0.66
CA SER A 94 -0.31 10.63 -0.75
C SER A 94 1.17 10.20 -0.93
N VAL A 95 1.70 9.33 -0.07
CA VAL A 95 3.09 8.84 -0.18
C VAL A 95 3.16 7.34 0.07
N CYS A 96 4.03 6.63 -0.67
CA CYS A 96 4.26 5.19 -0.51
C CYS A 96 5.73 4.86 -0.25
N GLY A 97 6.00 3.61 0.18
CA GLY A 97 7.36 3.06 0.30
C GLY A 97 8.08 2.93 -1.05
N ALA A 98 7.33 2.66 -2.10
CA ALA A 98 7.71 2.82 -3.50
C ALA A 98 6.43 3.07 -4.32
N TYR A 99 6.57 3.56 -5.54
CA TYR A 99 5.42 3.78 -6.42
C TYR A 99 5.29 2.65 -7.43
N CYS A 100 4.28 1.81 -7.21
CA CYS A 100 3.88 0.75 -8.13
C CYS A 100 3.56 1.35 -9.52
N ARG A 101 4.15 0.81 -10.58
CA ARG A 101 3.89 1.30 -11.95
C ARG A 101 2.48 0.98 -12.45
N TYR A 102 1.83 0.00 -11.83
CA TYR A 102 0.43 -0.40 -12.06
C TYR A 102 -0.57 0.30 -11.12
N CYS A 103 -0.15 1.27 -10.30
CA CYS A 103 -1.02 1.88 -9.30
C CYS A 103 -2.23 2.57 -9.95
N PHE A 104 -3.46 2.10 -9.66
CA PHE A 104 -4.68 2.73 -10.17
C PHE A 104 -4.95 4.12 -9.54
N ARG A 105 -4.27 4.45 -8.44
CA ARG A 105 -4.29 5.75 -7.75
C ARG A 105 -3.08 6.62 -8.08
N LYS A 106 -2.44 6.40 -9.21
CA LYS A 106 -1.24 7.15 -9.63
C LYS A 106 -1.42 8.67 -9.57
N ARG A 107 -2.64 9.14 -9.84
CA ARG A 107 -3.03 10.55 -9.76
C ARG A 107 -2.80 11.16 -8.39
N LEU A 108 -2.90 10.38 -7.30
CA LEU A 108 -2.65 10.87 -5.93
C LEU A 108 -1.23 11.41 -5.73
N PHE A 109 -0.29 10.98 -6.57
CA PHE A 109 1.12 11.36 -6.47
C PHE A 109 1.52 12.45 -7.47
N MET A 110 0.57 12.96 -8.26
CA MET A 110 0.79 14.05 -9.21
C MET A 110 0.69 15.40 -8.49
N ASP A 111 1.46 16.39 -8.93
CA ASP A 111 1.63 17.67 -8.21
C ASP A 111 0.31 18.43 -7.95
N ASP A 112 -0.70 18.27 -8.81
CA ASP A 112 -1.99 18.98 -8.72
C ASP A 112 -3.09 18.19 -8.00
N ASN A 113 -2.77 17.08 -7.32
CA ASN A 113 -3.77 16.25 -6.66
C ASN A 113 -3.96 16.60 -5.18
N ASP A 114 -5.22 16.77 -4.78
CA ASP A 114 -5.64 17.07 -3.41
C ASP A 114 -6.78 16.13 -2.99
N GLU A 115 -6.68 14.83 -3.28
CA GLU A 115 -7.71 13.88 -2.85
C GLU A 115 -7.45 13.31 -1.45
N SER A 116 -6.19 13.26 -1.01
CA SER A 116 -5.83 12.82 0.34
C SER A 116 -5.89 13.97 1.33
N THR A 117 -6.47 13.74 2.51
CA THR A 117 -6.58 14.78 3.53
C THR A 117 -5.48 14.69 4.58
N HIS A 118 -4.97 15.85 4.99
CA HIS A 118 -4.12 15.99 6.18
C HIS A 118 -4.94 16.36 7.43
N ASP A 119 -6.17 16.86 7.24
CA ASP A 119 -7.14 17.12 8.30
C ASP A 119 -8.21 16.03 8.31
N LEU A 120 -8.12 15.15 9.31
CA LEU A 120 -9.05 14.05 9.49
C LEU A 120 -10.26 14.42 10.36
N GLY A 121 -10.36 15.67 10.84
CA GLY A 121 -11.52 16.16 11.60
C GLY A 121 -12.86 15.85 10.90
N PRO A 122 -13.03 16.25 9.63
CA PRO A 122 -14.24 15.95 8.87
C PRO A 122 -14.51 14.44 8.72
N ALA A 123 -13.47 13.61 8.59
CA ALA A 123 -13.60 12.16 8.50
C ALA A 123 -14.12 11.56 9.81
N PHE A 124 -13.59 12.01 10.95
CA PHE A 124 -14.08 11.58 12.26
C PHE A 124 -15.53 12.00 12.49
N THR A 125 -15.90 13.23 12.13
CA THR A 125 -17.27 13.72 12.23
C THR A 125 -18.23 12.91 11.39
N TYR A 126 -17.86 12.64 10.12
CA TYR A 126 -18.70 11.85 9.22
C TYR A 126 -18.91 10.43 9.77
N ILE A 127 -17.83 9.71 10.08
CA ILE A 127 -17.93 8.31 10.52
C ILE A 127 -18.64 8.18 11.88
N ALA A 128 -18.45 9.15 12.79
CA ALA A 128 -19.18 9.16 14.06
C ALA A 128 -20.71 9.34 13.88
N ALA A 129 -21.13 10.05 12.84
CA ALA A 129 -22.55 10.29 12.53
C ALA A 129 -23.24 9.14 11.78
N HIS A 130 -22.48 8.14 11.30
CA HIS A 130 -22.98 7.03 10.48
C HIS A 130 -22.72 5.69 11.19
N PRO A 131 -23.60 5.28 12.13
CA PRO A 131 -23.40 4.08 12.96
C PRO A 131 -23.42 2.76 12.19
N GLU A 132 -23.89 2.76 10.93
CA GLU A 132 -23.79 1.63 10.01
C GLU A 132 -22.34 1.33 9.58
N ILE A 133 -21.44 2.31 9.65
CA ILE A 133 -20.03 2.14 9.26
C ILE A 133 -19.29 1.37 10.34
N THR A 134 -19.08 0.07 10.10
CA THR A 134 -18.40 -0.81 11.06
C THR A 134 -16.96 -1.15 10.65
N ASP A 135 -16.59 -0.88 9.40
CA ASP A 135 -15.26 -1.08 8.80
C ASP A 135 -14.70 0.26 8.29
N VAL A 136 -13.51 0.64 8.77
CA VAL A 136 -12.79 1.82 8.31
C VAL A 136 -11.46 1.38 7.69
N LEU A 137 -11.28 1.65 6.39
CA LEU A 137 -10.04 1.37 5.66
C LEU A 137 -9.18 2.63 5.54
N LEU A 138 -8.03 2.66 6.21
CA LEU A 138 -7.01 3.67 6.04
C LEU A 138 -6.12 3.33 4.84
N THR A 139 -6.07 4.22 3.85
CA THR A 139 -5.33 4.05 2.58
C THR A 139 -4.98 5.41 1.98
N GLY A 140 -4.91 5.53 0.66
CA GLY A 140 -4.37 6.68 -0.07
C GLY A 140 -3.13 6.25 -0.83
N GLY A 141 -1.98 6.74 -0.39
CA GLY A 141 -0.70 6.10 -0.63
C GLY A 141 -0.56 4.85 0.24
N ASP A 142 0.27 4.93 1.28
CA ASP A 142 0.48 3.84 2.22
C ASP A 142 0.43 4.33 3.68
N PRO A 143 -0.55 3.95 4.51
CA PRO A 143 -0.69 4.45 5.86
C PRO A 143 0.52 4.11 6.75
N LEU A 144 1.24 3.02 6.47
CA LEU A 144 2.42 2.64 7.24
C LEU A 144 3.66 3.46 6.87
N ILE A 145 3.61 4.35 5.87
CA ILE A 145 4.68 5.35 5.69
C ILE A 145 4.64 6.45 6.77
N MET A 146 3.49 6.64 7.41
CA MET A 146 3.31 7.66 8.44
C MET A 146 4.09 7.28 9.70
N SER A 147 4.54 8.29 10.44
CA SER A 147 5.12 8.05 11.76
C SER A 147 4.09 7.39 12.67
N THR A 148 4.55 6.49 13.53
CA THR A 148 3.64 5.78 14.44
C THR A 148 2.81 6.71 15.31
N PRO A 149 3.31 7.82 15.87
CA PRO A 149 2.48 8.74 16.65
C PRO A 149 1.30 9.31 15.85
N LYS A 150 1.50 9.64 14.57
CA LYS A 150 0.42 10.12 13.70
C LYS A 150 -0.59 9.01 13.43
N LEU A 151 -0.12 7.81 13.05
CA LEU A 151 -0.99 6.67 12.78
C LEU A 151 -1.80 6.27 14.02
N ARG A 152 -1.15 6.21 15.20
CA ARG A 152 -1.78 5.94 16.49
C ARG A 152 -2.93 6.90 16.78
N GLY A 153 -2.70 8.20 16.66
CA GLY A 153 -3.73 9.21 16.91
C GLY A 153 -4.94 9.14 15.96
N ILE A 154 -4.79 8.48 14.80
CA ILE A 154 -5.89 8.21 13.87
C ILE A 154 -6.64 6.95 14.30
N VAL A 155 -5.90 5.85 14.51
CA VAL A 155 -6.46 4.55 14.87
C VAL A 155 -7.19 4.63 16.21
N GLU A 156 -6.64 5.32 17.21
CA GLU A 156 -7.27 5.51 18.53
C GLU A 156 -8.61 6.27 18.43
N ARG A 157 -8.70 7.27 17.54
CA ARG A 157 -9.94 8.03 17.35
C ARG A 157 -11.05 7.21 16.69
N PHE A 158 -10.72 6.39 15.69
CA PHE A 158 -11.69 5.44 15.14
C PHE A 158 -12.02 4.33 16.13
N ALA A 159 -11.03 3.83 16.86
CA ALA A 159 -11.20 2.81 17.89
C ALA A 159 -12.13 3.26 19.04
N ALA A 160 -12.16 4.55 19.35
CA ALA A 160 -13.06 5.12 20.36
C ALA A 160 -14.54 5.14 19.93
N MET A 161 -14.84 4.90 18.65
CA MET A 161 -16.20 4.84 18.13
C MET A 161 -16.78 3.43 18.31
N PRO A 162 -17.81 3.21 19.16
CA PRO A 162 -18.27 1.87 19.51
C PRO A 162 -18.78 1.01 18.34
N HIS A 163 -19.26 1.64 17.26
CA HIS A 163 -19.72 0.95 16.06
C HIS A 163 -18.58 0.49 15.15
N VAL A 164 -17.38 1.08 15.25
CA VAL A 164 -16.22 0.72 14.42
C VAL A 164 -15.53 -0.51 15.00
N ARG A 165 -15.78 -1.67 14.37
CA ARG A 165 -15.24 -2.96 14.81
C ARG A 165 -14.03 -3.42 14.00
N THR A 166 -13.83 -2.86 12.82
CA THR A 166 -12.69 -3.22 11.96
C THR A 166 -11.99 -1.97 11.48
N ILE A 167 -10.68 -1.93 11.67
CA ILE A 167 -9.80 -0.90 11.11
C ILE A 167 -8.82 -1.62 10.19
N ARG A 168 -8.89 -1.32 8.90
CA ARG A 168 -8.00 -1.92 7.89
C ARG A 168 -6.92 -0.94 7.51
N LEU A 169 -5.69 -1.44 7.37
CA LEU A 169 -4.52 -0.68 6.91
C LEU A 169 -4.12 -1.25 5.54
N GLY A 170 -4.43 -0.52 4.47
CA GLY A 170 -4.04 -0.89 3.11
C GLY A 170 -2.58 -0.56 2.85
N SER A 171 -1.67 -1.53 2.97
CA SER A 171 -0.23 -1.26 2.98
C SER A 171 0.59 -2.28 2.19
N LYS A 172 1.50 -1.77 1.36
CA LYS A 172 2.56 -2.54 0.70
C LYS A 172 3.88 -2.46 1.47
N MET A 173 3.96 -1.72 2.58
CA MET A 173 5.16 -1.64 3.42
C MET A 173 5.71 -3.00 3.88
N PRO A 174 4.92 -4.06 4.15
CA PRO A 174 5.51 -5.37 4.44
C PRO A 174 6.43 -5.89 3.32
N ALA A 175 6.12 -5.59 2.05
CA ALA A 175 6.95 -5.92 0.90
C ALA A 175 7.99 -4.83 0.59
N PHE A 176 7.67 -3.54 0.74
CA PHE A 176 8.57 -2.44 0.40
C PHE A 176 9.59 -2.09 1.49
N ASN A 177 9.27 -2.31 2.75
CA ASN A 177 10.06 -1.96 3.92
C ASN A 177 9.60 -2.77 5.15
N PRO A 178 9.96 -4.04 5.27
CA PRO A 178 9.56 -4.86 6.41
C PRO A 178 10.10 -4.34 7.75
N PHE A 179 11.22 -3.61 7.75
CA PHE A 179 11.78 -2.97 8.94
C PHE A 179 10.83 -1.97 9.60
N ARG A 180 9.89 -1.40 8.82
CA ARG A 180 8.81 -0.56 9.35
C ARG A 180 8.01 -1.26 10.45
N ILE A 181 7.85 -2.58 10.34
CA ILE A 181 7.14 -3.41 11.32
C ILE A 181 8.12 -4.05 12.29
N LEU A 182 9.27 -4.55 11.83
CA LEU A 182 10.24 -5.26 12.67
C LEU A 182 10.91 -4.38 13.74
N GLU A 183 11.27 -3.16 13.37
CA GLU A 183 12.10 -2.28 14.20
C GLU A 183 11.27 -1.25 14.98
N ASP A 184 10.06 -0.92 14.51
CA ASP A 184 9.20 0.07 15.16
C ASP A 184 8.37 -0.57 16.29
N LYS A 185 8.89 -0.46 17.51
CA LYS A 185 8.24 -0.99 18.71
C LYS A 185 6.93 -0.29 19.06
N ASP A 186 6.77 0.96 18.67
CA ASP A 186 5.53 1.69 18.92
C ASP A 186 4.42 1.19 17.98
N LEU A 187 4.75 0.82 16.74
CA LEU A 187 3.78 0.25 15.79
C LEU A 187 3.36 -1.15 16.26
N GLN A 188 4.31 -1.95 16.72
CA GLN A 188 4.03 -3.23 17.36
C GLN A 188 3.10 -3.04 18.56
N ALA A 189 3.35 -2.04 19.40
CA ALA A 189 2.48 -1.71 20.53
C ALA A 189 1.08 -1.27 20.09
N LEU A 190 0.99 -0.44 19.03
CA LEU A 190 -0.30 -0.02 18.46
C LEU A 190 -1.13 -1.23 18.06
N PHE A 191 -0.56 -2.18 17.32
CA PHE A 191 -1.28 -3.40 16.93
C PHE A 191 -1.73 -4.20 18.14
N ARG A 192 -0.82 -4.45 19.09
CA ARG A 192 -1.09 -5.28 20.26
C ARG A 192 -2.17 -4.71 21.17
N GLU A 193 -2.21 -3.39 21.32
CA GLU A 193 -3.13 -2.67 22.21
C GLU A 193 -4.49 -2.41 21.57
N LEU A 194 -4.53 -2.12 20.26
CA LEU A 194 -5.75 -1.65 19.60
C LEU A 194 -6.46 -2.73 18.77
N SER A 195 -5.77 -3.83 18.42
CA SER A 195 -6.35 -5.03 17.82
C SER A 195 -6.77 -6.01 18.92
N THR A 196 -8.06 -6.03 19.23
CA THR A 196 -8.69 -6.85 20.27
C THR A 196 -9.71 -7.82 19.67
N GLU A 197 -10.38 -8.62 20.50
CA GLU A 197 -11.45 -9.52 20.07
C GLU A 197 -12.65 -8.74 19.50
N ASP A 198 -13.05 -7.66 20.18
CA ASP A 198 -14.18 -6.81 19.79
C ASP A 198 -13.85 -5.81 18.67
N ARG A 199 -12.56 -5.54 18.44
CA ARG A 199 -12.10 -4.62 17.38
C ARG A 199 -10.82 -5.09 16.73
N ALA A 200 -10.91 -5.51 15.47
CA ALA A 200 -9.77 -6.02 14.74
C ALA A 200 -9.01 -4.94 13.98
N ILE A 201 -7.68 -4.96 14.07
CA ILE A 201 -6.84 -4.29 13.08
C ILE A 201 -6.43 -5.31 12.02
N TYR A 202 -6.81 -5.05 10.78
CA TYR A 202 -6.35 -5.82 9.62
C TYR A 202 -5.24 -5.07 8.90
N LEU A 203 -4.10 -5.74 8.70
CA LEU A 203 -3.08 -5.34 7.74
C LEU A 203 -3.41 -5.99 6.39
N MET A 204 -3.92 -5.18 5.47
CA MET A 204 -4.16 -5.60 4.09
C MET A 204 -2.83 -5.46 3.33
N ALA A 205 -2.01 -6.50 3.44
CA ALA A 205 -0.71 -6.58 2.79
C ALA A 205 -0.87 -6.66 1.27
N HIS A 206 0.19 -6.28 0.55
CA HIS A 206 0.18 -6.25 -0.91
C HIS A 206 1.46 -6.88 -1.46
N PHE A 207 1.44 -8.18 -1.70
CA PHE A 207 2.48 -8.94 -2.37
C PHE A 207 1.94 -9.41 -3.71
N ASP A 208 2.62 -9.04 -4.78
CA ASP A 208 2.31 -9.34 -6.18
C ASP A 208 3.06 -10.56 -6.69
N HIS A 209 4.25 -10.84 -6.16
CA HIS A 209 5.12 -11.92 -6.64
C HIS A 209 5.80 -12.67 -5.47
N PRO A 210 6.02 -14.01 -5.55
CA PRO A 210 6.68 -14.78 -4.48
C PRO A 210 8.06 -14.27 -4.08
N ARG A 211 8.77 -13.60 -4.99
CA ARG A 211 10.09 -12.99 -4.74
C ARG A 211 10.06 -11.80 -3.77
N GLU A 212 8.90 -11.18 -3.56
CA GLU A 212 8.75 -10.14 -2.53
C GLU A 212 8.72 -10.74 -1.12
N ILE A 213 8.49 -12.05 -0.97
CA ILE A 213 8.48 -12.74 0.33
C ILE A 213 9.91 -13.09 0.74
N THR A 214 10.71 -12.06 1.03
CA THR A 214 12.06 -12.22 1.58
C THR A 214 12.03 -12.73 3.02
N SER A 215 13.21 -13.03 3.59
CA SER A 215 13.36 -13.34 5.02
C SER A 215 12.79 -12.22 5.90
N GLU A 216 13.15 -10.98 5.62
CA GLU A 216 12.72 -9.82 6.38
C GLU A 216 11.21 -9.57 6.23
N ALA A 217 10.67 -9.72 5.00
CA ALA A 217 9.23 -9.61 4.76
C ALA A 217 8.43 -10.66 5.53
N ARG A 218 8.90 -11.91 5.52
CA ARG A 218 8.35 -13.01 6.32
C ARG A 218 8.36 -12.69 7.81
N GLU A 219 9.49 -12.25 8.35
CA GLU A 219 9.61 -11.89 9.76
C GLU A 219 8.69 -10.72 10.11
N GLY A 220 8.56 -9.72 9.22
CA GLY A 220 7.68 -8.57 9.42
C GLY A 220 6.21 -8.99 9.50
N LEU A 221 5.77 -9.90 8.63
CA LEU A 221 4.41 -10.47 8.67
C LEU A 221 4.15 -11.26 9.95
N ILE A 222 5.12 -12.09 10.38
CA ILE A 222 5.05 -12.84 11.64
C ILE A 222 4.95 -11.87 12.82
N CYS A 223 5.83 -10.86 12.87
CA CYS A 223 5.86 -9.85 13.93
C CYS A 223 4.54 -9.08 14.05
N ALA A 224 3.92 -8.69 12.92
CA ALA A 224 2.62 -8.05 12.92
C ALA A 224 1.56 -8.95 13.58
N ARG A 225 1.53 -10.24 13.24
CA ARG A 225 0.59 -11.23 13.77
C ARG A 225 0.82 -11.54 15.25
N GLU A 226 2.08 -11.68 15.66
CA GLU A 226 2.44 -11.85 17.07
C GLU A 226 2.04 -10.64 17.92
N ASN A 227 1.93 -9.45 17.31
CA ASN A 227 1.34 -8.26 17.91
C ASN A 227 -0.14 -8.08 17.56
N HIS A 228 -0.86 -9.18 17.33
CA HIS A 228 -2.32 -9.25 17.18
C HIS A 228 -2.93 -8.59 15.92
N ALA A 229 -2.13 -8.06 15.00
CA ALA A 229 -2.66 -7.63 13.70
C ALA A 229 -3.10 -8.86 12.89
N ARG A 230 -4.31 -8.80 12.34
CA ARG A 230 -4.79 -9.82 11.40
C ARG A 230 -4.25 -9.48 10.02
N VAL A 231 -3.61 -10.42 9.34
CA VAL A 231 -2.95 -10.12 8.07
C VAL A 231 -3.66 -10.87 6.95
N VAL A 232 -3.87 -10.21 5.83
CA VAL A 232 -4.34 -10.81 4.57
C VAL A 232 -3.58 -10.19 3.41
N ASN A 233 -3.50 -10.88 2.28
CA ASN A 233 -2.85 -10.36 1.07
C ASN A 233 -3.87 -9.96 0.01
N GLN A 234 -3.56 -8.91 -0.75
CA GLN A 234 -4.28 -8.56 -1.98
C GLN A 234 -3.26 -8.20 -3.06
N CYS A 235 -3.53 -8.58 -4.30
CA CYS A 235 -2.74 -8.16 -5.45
C CYS A 235 -3.62 -8.15 -6.69
N PRO A 236 -3.46 -7.22 -7.63
CA PRO A 236 -4.06 -7.35 -8.95
C PRO A 236 -3.32 -8.41 -9.79
N VAL A 237 -3.97 -8.89 -10.84
CA VAL A 237 -3.29 -9.59 -11.94
C VAL A 237 -2.56 -8.56 -12.81
N ILE A 238 -1.26 -8.73 -12.98
CA ILE A 238 -0.36 -7.84 -13.69
C ILE A 238 0.39 -8.67 -14.74
N ARG A 239 0.21 -8.29 -16.01
CA ARG A 239 0.84 -8.94 -17.15
C ARG A 239 2.36 -8.95 -17.04
N GLY A 240 2.97 -10.12 -17.23
CA GLY A 240 4.41 -10.33 -17.17
C GLY A 240 4.98 -10.34 -15.75
N ILE A 241 4.12 -10.38 -14.72
CA ILE A 241 4.54 -10.42 -13.32
C ILE A 241 3.88 -11.61 -12.61
N ASN A 242 2.55 -11.65 -12.56
CA ASN A 242 1.80 -12.68 -11.85
C ASN A 242 0.56 -13.15 -12.63
N ASP A 243 0.59 -13.01 -13.95
CA ASP A 243 -0.43 -13.53 -14.87
C ASP A 243 -0.25 -15.01 -15.23
N ASP A 244 0.69 -15.70 -14.58
CA ASP A 244 0.85 -17.15 -14.60
C ASP A 244 0.14 -17.78 -13.38
N PRO A 245 -0.80 -18.73 -13.57
CA PRO A 245 -1.48 -19.40 -12.46
C PRO A 245 -0.53 -20.13 -11.50
N GLU A 246 0.61 -20.64 -11.95
CA GLU A 246 1.60 -21.30 -11.08
C GLU A 246 2.30 -20.30 -10.15
N ILE A 247 2.59 -19.09 -10.65
CA ILE A 247 3.16 -18.00 -9.83
C ILE A 247 2.15 -17.57 -8.76
N LEU A 248 0.88 -17.42 -9.12
CA LEU A 248 -0.19 -17.08 -8.16
C LEU A 248 -0.39 -18.20 -7.14
N ALA A 249 -0.38 -19.47 -7.57
CA ALA A 249 -0.50 -20.61 -6.67
C ALA A 249 0.66 -20.64 -5.65
N GLU A 250 1.90 -20.40 -6.08
CA GLU A 250 3.05 -20.29 -5.19
C GLU A 250 2.87 -19.13 -4.20
N LEU A 251 2.51 -17.95 -4.70
CA LEU A 251 2.29 -16.75 -3.88
C LEU A 251 1.24 -17.00 -2.79
N PHE A 252 0.07 -17.51 -3.19
CA PHE A 252 -1.05 -17.75 -2.28
C PHE A 252 -0.71 -18.83 -1.25
N SER A 253 -0.04 -19.91 -1.68
CA SER A 253 0.42 -20.97 -0.80
C SER A 253 1.40 -20.45 0.25
N ARG A 254 2.42 -19.69 -0.18
CA ARG A 254 3.42 -19.09 0.73
C ARG A 254 2.81 -18.11 1.71
N MET A 255 1.93 -17.22 1.24
CA MET A 255 1.25 -16.24 2.08
C MET A 255 0.29 -16.90 3.08
N THR A 256 -0.44 -17.94 2.65
CA THR A 256 -1.32 -18.73 3.54
C THR A 256 -0.52 -19.43 4.64
N ASN A 257 0.64 -20.03 4.30
CA ASN A 257 1.53 -20.64 5.29
C ASN A 257 2.09 -19.63 6.32
N LEU A 258 2.14 -18.35 5.97
CA LEU A 258 2.52 -17.26 6.88
C LEU A 258 1.36 -16.72 7.72
N GLY A 259 0.16 -17.25 7.54
CA GLY A 259 -1.06 -16.76 8.17
C GLY A 259 -1.52 -15.41 7.60
N ALA A 260 -1.19 -15.15 6.34
CA ALA A 260 -1.61 -13.97 5.57
C ALA A 260 -2.35 -14.41 4.28
N PRO A 261 -3.48 -15.14 4.38
CA PRO A 261 -4.14 -15.72 3.21
C PRO A 261 -4.57 -14.66 2.18
N GLN A 262 -4.71 -15.07 0.94
CA GLN A 262 -5.20 -14.20 -0.13
C GLN A 262 -6.65 -13.77 0.12
N TYR A 263 -6.92 -12.47 -0.03
CA TYR A 263 -8.22 -11.86 0.13
C TYR A 263 -8.84 -11.42 -1.20
N TYR A 264 -8.07 -10.73 -2.05
CA TYR A 264 -8.50 -10.33 -3.40
C TYR A 264 -7.41 -10.57 -4.45
N LEU A 265 -7.82 -10.98 -5.65
CA LEU A 265 -7.04 -11.00 -6.88
C LEU A 265 -7.65 -10.02 -7.90
#